data_AF-A0AAD9JW54-F1
#
_entry.id   AF-A0AAD9JW54-F1
#
_cell.length_a   1.000
_cell.length_b   1.000
_cell.length_c   1.000
_cell.angle_alpha   90.00
_cell.angle_beta   90.00
_cell.angle_gamma   90.00
#
_symmetry.space_group_name_H-M   'P 1'
#
loop_
_entity.id
_entity.type
_entity.pdbx_description
1 polymer ?
#
loop_
_entity_poly.entity_id
_entity_poly.type
_entity_poly.pdbx_seq_one_letter_code
_entity_poly.pdbx_strand_id
1 'polypeptide(L)'
;MTARELTLSLLFVSDTLRRRTTHTRCKLDNKRVWDYAGDNYVHRIIQSKGDGKLVEFNEGRNTEDEEKLDSITLEYTYLLTSQLEAQRLYFEEKMERIEAEAMKQVETMEVRSKKSLEECSRLEHRLGVATRERQTIEKKCTQMSLKLVKLADELGDEKEMNHGLRDNQRKWQDKVALLEADLARKDKEISELRDQLRDLMFFLEAKQTLASTTEATQQEIQDGQIIVQPPTASGHAGKKARKKTR
;
A
#
# COMPACT_ATOMS: atom_id res chain seq x y z
N MET A 1 7.52 -23.43 -27.17
CA MET A 1 7.76 -24.79 -27.69
C MET A 1 6.97 -25.77 -26.84
N THR A 2 5.77 -26.09 -27.29
CA THR A 2 4.84 -27.00 -26.60
C THR A 2 5.29 -28.45 -26.73
N ALA A 3 5.02 -29.29 -25.74
CA ALA A 3 5.40 -30.72 -25.70
C ALA A 3 5.04 -31.52 -26.98
N ARG A 4 4.03 -31.06 -27.75
CA ARG A 4 3.68 -31.59 -29.07
C ARG A 4 4.76 -31.42 -30.15
N GLU A 5 5.54 -30.35 -30.11
CA GLU A 5 6.63 -30.13 -31.08
C GLU A 5 7.84 -31.00 -30.78
N LEU A 6 8.11 -31.28 -29.51
CA LEU A 6 9.16 -32.22 -29.09
C LEU A 6 8.81 -33.66 -29.46
N THR A 7 7.55 -34.09 -29.30
CA THR A 7 7.12 -35.43 -29.71
C THR A 7 7.09 -35.61 -31.22
N LEU A 8 6.66 -34.61 -31.99
CA LEU A 8 6.73 -34.64 -33.46
C LEU A 8 8.18 -34.67 -33.96
N SER A 9 9.08 -33.91 -33.32
CA SER A 9 10.50 -33.92 -33.66
C SER A 9 11.17 -35.26 -33.33
N LEU A 10 10.82 -35.89 -32.20
CA LEU A 10 11.30 -37.23 -31.83
C LEU A 10 10.78 -38.33 -32.75
N LEU A 11 9.51 -38.26 -33.17
CA LEU A 11 8.93 -39.18 -34.16
C LEU A 11 9.60 -39.01 -35.53
N PHE A 12 9.83 -37.77 -35.97
CA PHE A 12 10.48 -37.49 -37.25
C PHE A 12 11.96 -37.95 -37.26
N VAL A 13 12.70 -37.72 -36.17
CA VAL A 13 14.08 -38.20 -36.01
C VAL A 13 14.15 -39.73 -35.94
N SER A 14 13.17 -40.38 -35.30
CA SER A 14 13.11 -41.85 -35.25
C SER A 14 12.81 -42.46 -36.62
N ASP A 15 11.94 -41.83 -37.41
CA ASP A 15 11.58 -42.31 -38.75
C ASP A 15 12.67 -42.03 -39.80
N THR A 16 13.41 -40.92 -39.65
CA THR A 16 14.60 -40.65 -40.47
C THR A 16 15.79 -41.52 -40.09
N LEU A 17 15.96 -41.91 -38.82
CA LEU A 17 17.00 -42.87 -38.42
C LEU A 17 16.66 -44.29 -38.93
N ARG A 18 15.37 -44.66 -38.96
CA ARG A 18 14.88 -45.94 -39.49
C ARG A 18 15.12 -46.11 -41.00
N ARG A 19 15.04 -45.04 -41.79
CA ARG A 19 15.29 -45.10 -43.25
C ARG A 19 16.78 -45.13 -43.63
N ARG A 20 17.70 -44.81 -42.73
CA ARG A 20 19.11 -44.56 -43.06
C ARG A 20 20.05 -45.74 -42.83
N THR A 21 19.59 -46.85 -42.26
CA THR A 21 20.37 -48.07 -42.07
C THR A 21 19.86 -49.20 -42.97
N THR A 22 20.02 -49.06 -44.29
CA THR A 22 19.88 -50.16 -45.27
C THR A 22 21.10 -51.08 -45.25
N HIS A 23 21.61 -51.45 -44.07
CA HIS A 23 22.68 -52.41 -43.92
C HIS A 23 22.28 -53.45 -42.88
N THR A 24 21.94 -54.64 -43.40
CA THR A 24 21.70 -55.90 -42.70
C THR A 24 22.62 -56.08 -41.50
N ARG A 25 22.06 -56.03 -40.28
CA ARG A 25 22.75 -56.46 -39.07
C ARG A 25 22.59 -57.97 -38.90
N CYS A 26 23.52 -58.74 -39.46
CA CYS A 26 23.60 -60.18 -39.24
C CYS A 26 24.15 -60.48 -37.83
N LYS A 27 23.40 -61.22 -37.01
CA LYS A 27 24.00 -62.02 -35.93
C LYS A 27 24.61 -63.26 -36.58
N LEU A 28 25.93 -63.34 -36.60
CA LEU A 28 26.70 -64.40 -37.30
C LEU A 28 26.55 -65.80 -36.68
N ASP A 29 25.89 -65.92 -35.53
CA ASP A 29 25.92 -67.14 -34.70
C ASP A 29 24.71 -68.07 -34.90
N ASN A 30 23.61 -67.58 -35.47
CA ASN A 30 22.40 -68.38 -35.70
C ASN A 30 22.00 -68.30 -37.18
N LYS A 31 21.71 -69.44 -37.81
CA LYS A 31 21.36 -69.57 -39.24
C LYS A 31 20.01 -68.92 -39.64
N ARG A 32 19.51 -67.98 -38.84
CA ARG A 32 18.25 -67.26 -39.02
C ARG A 32 18.53 -65.79 -39.35
N VAL A 33 17.80 -65.26 -40.33
CA VAL A 33 17.83 -63.85 -40.74
C VAL A 33 16.49 -63.24 -40.38
N TRP A 34 16.52 -62.00 -39.89
CA TRP A 34 15.30 -61.25 -39.59
C TRP A 34 14.72 -60.68 -40.88
N ASP A 35 13.46 -61.00 -41.18
CA ASP A 35 12.70 -60.36 -42.23
C ASP A 35 11.97 -59.14 -41.64
N TYR A 36 12.40 -57.94 -42.03
CA TYR A 36 11.79 -56.69 -41.60
C TYR A 36 10.45 -56.38 -42.31
N ALA A 37 10.15 -57.06 -43.44
CA ALA A 37 8.88 -56.87 -44.13
C ALA A 37 7.77 -57.72 -43.49
N GLY A 38 8.09 -58.94 -43.04
CA GLY A 38 7.17 -59.86 -42.37
C GLY A 38 7.24 -59.89 -40.85
N ASP A 39 8.16 -59.14 -40.22
CA ASP A 39 8.40 -59.08 -38.77
C ASP A 39 8.61 -60.46 -38.12
N ASN A 40 9.39 -61.34 -38.77
CA ASN A 40 9.64 -62.71 -38.31
C ASN A 40 11.06 -63.21 -38.66
N TYR A 41 11.53 -64.26 -37.98
CA TYR A 41 12.81 -64.93 -38.27
C TYR A 41 12.64 -66.03 -39.32
N VAL A 42 13.40 -65.96 -40.42
CA VAL A 42 13.44 -66.96 -41.48
C VAL A 42 14.77 -67.71 -41.50
N HIS A 43 14.73 -69.03 -41.78
CA HIS A 43 15.93 -69.84 -41.93
C HIS A 43 16.64 -69.53 -43.25
N ARG A 44 17.97 -69.39 -43.20
CA ARG A 44 18.79 -69.21 -44.39
C ARG A 44 18.76 -70.49 -45.23
N ILE A 45 18.13 -70.44 -46.41
CA ILE A 45 18.28 -71.48 -47.43
C ILE A 45 19.70 -71.32 -47.99
N ILE A 46 20.59 -72.28 -47.68
CA ILE A 46 21.96 -72.28 -48.19
C ILE A 46 21.94 -72.98 -49.55
N GLN A 47 21.96 -72.19 -50.63
CA GLN A 47 22.06 -72.70 -51.99
C GLN A 47 23.55 -72.83 -52.36
N SER A 48 24.01 -74.04 -52.68
CA SER A 48 25.36 -74.25 -53.21
C SER A 48 25.45 -73.69 -54.63
N LYS A 49 26.52 -72.95 -54.96
CA LYS A 49 26.70 -72.27 -56.26
C LYS A 49 26.90 -73.21 -57.46
N GLY A 50 26.79 -74.54 -57.29
CA GLY A 50 27.07 -75.51 -58.34
C GLY A 50 25.89 -76.35 -58.80
N ASP A 51 24.90 -76.64 -57.96
CA ASP A 51 23.77 -77.49 -58.35
C ASP A 51 22.65 -77.33 -57.31
N GLY A 52 21.44 -77.01 -57.77
CA GLY A 52 20.30 -76.55 -56.96
C GLY A 52 19.60 -77.64 -56.14
N LYS A 53 20.33 -78.64 -55.63
CA LYS A 53 19.74 -79.76 -54.88
C LYS A 53 19.62 -79.42 -53.39
N LEU A 54 18.38 -79.34 -52.91
CA LEU A 54 18.09 -79.28 -51.48
C LEU A 54 18.55 -80.59 -50.84
N VAL A 55 19.46 -80.51 -49.87
CA VAL A 55 19.85 -81.66 -49.04
C VAL A 55 19.13 -81.53 -47.71
N GLU A 56 18.02 -82.27 -47.56
CA GLU A 56 17.48 -82.59 -46.25
C GLU A 56 18.38 -83.64 -45.59
N PHE A 57 18.94 -83.29 -44.44
CA PHE A 57 19.63 -84.22 -43.56
C PHE A 57 18.57 -84.93 -42.72
N ASN A 58 18.15 -86.13 -43.14
CA ASN A 58 17.18 -86.94 -42.41
C ASN A 58 17.91 -87.86 -41.42
N GLU A 59 17.56 -87.76 -40.13
CA GLU A 59 18.18 -88.44 -39.00
C GLU A 59 17.76 -89.92 -38.93
N GLY A 60 18.70 -90.84 -38.73
CA GLY A 60 18.40 -92.19 -38.25
C GLY A 60 18.39 -92.18 -36.72
N ARG A 61 17.21 -92.27 -36.09
CA ARG A 61 17.05 -92.19 -34.63
C ARG A 61 16.71 -93.56 -34.04
N ASN A 62 17.48 -94.00 -33.05
CA ASN A 62 17.17 -95.18 -32.23
C ASN A 62 16.18 -94.81 -31.12
N THR A 63 15.36 -95.77 -30.66
CA THR A 63 14.34 -95.58 -29.60
C THR A 63 14.93 -95.14 -28.25
N GLU A 64 16.17 -95.53 -27.93
CA GLU A 64 16.89 -95.07 -26.72
C GLU A 64 17.34 -93.59 -26.82
N ASP A 65 17.50 -93.07 -28.04
CA ASP A 65 17.80 -91.65 -28.27
C ASP A 65 16.52 -90.79 -28.24
N GLU A 66 15.34 -91.40 -28.42
CA GLU A 66 14.04 -90.75 -28.24
C GLU A 66 13.73 -90.52 -26.76
N GLU A 67 13.91 -91.52 -25.88
CA GLU A 67 13.65 -91.35 -24.44
C GLU A 67 14.60 -90.33 -23.78
N LYS A 68 15.87 -90.29 -24.20
CA LYS A 68 16.82 -89.25 -23.76
C LYS A 68 16.45 -87.88 -24.30
N LEU A 69 15.99 -87.80 -25.54
CA LEU A 69 15.50 -86.55 -26.12
C LEU A 69 14.26 -86.04 -25.38
N ASP A 70 13.33 -86.93 -25.03
CA ASP A 70 12.12 -86.60 -24.29
C ASP A 70 12.47 -86.13 -22.86
N SER A 71 13.43 -86.77 -22.19
CA SER A 71 13.94 -86.32 -20.89
C SER A 71 14.56 -84.93 -20.97
N ILE A 72 15.43 -84.68 -21.96
CA ILE A 72 16.04 -83.36 -22.18
C ILE A 72 14.97 -82.31 -22.52
N THR A 73 13.97 -82.68 -23.30
CA THR A 73 12.86 -81.78 -23.69
C THR A 73 12.00 -81.43 -22.48
N LEU A 74 11.75 -82.39 -21.58
CA LEU A 74 11.01 -82.18 -20.34
C LEU A 74 11.80 -81.27 -19.39
N GLU A 75 13.10 -81.51 -19.20
CA GLU A 75 13.97 -80.65 -18.38
C GLU A 75 14.06 -79.23 -18.96
N TYR A 76 14.20 -79.10 -20.27
CA TYR A 76 14.19 -77.81 -20.95
C TYR A 76 12.85 -77.09 -20.75
N THR A 77 11.74 -77.80 -20.88
CA THR A 77 10.39 -77.25 -20.65
C THR A 77 10.22 -76.80 -19.21
N TYR A 78 10.70 -77.57 -18.24
CA TYR A 78 10.68 -77.21 -16.82
C TYR A 78 11.52 -75.97 -16.54
N LEU A 79 12.76 -75.92 -17.06
CA LEU A 79 13.66 -74.78 -16.92
C LEU A 79 13.06 -73.53 -17.56
N LEU A 80 12.51 -73.64 -18.76
CA LEU A 80 11.86 -72.53 -19.47
C LEU A 80 10.64 -72.02 -18.69
N THR A 81 9.79 -72.93 -18.21
CA THR A 81 8.61 -72.57 -17.39
C THR A 81 9.05 -71.86 -16.10
N SER A 82 10.06 -72.39 -15.42
CA SER A 82 10.62 -71.78 -14.21
C SER A 82 11.20 -70.38 -14.48
N GLN A 83 11.91 -70.19 -15.60
CA GLN A 83 12.44 -68.88 -15.99
C GLN A 83 11.33 -67.88 -16.35
N LEU A 84 10.30 -68.32 -17.09
CA LEU A 84 9.15 -67.46 -17.43
C LEU A 84 8.35 -67.07 -16.19
N GLU A 85 8.17 -67.98 -15.24
CA GLU A 85 7.51 -67.69 -13.96
C GLU A 85 8.32 -66.68 -13.13
N ALA A 86 9.63 -66.86 -13.03
CA ALA A 86 10.51 -65.90 -12.36
C ALA A 86 10.49 -64.51 -13.02
N GLN A 87 10.46 -64.46 -14.36
CA GLN A 87 10.35 -63.22 -15.11
C GLN A 87 8.98 -62.55 -14.89
N ARG A 88 7.88 -63.33 -14.88
CA ARG A 88 6.54 -62.81 -14.59
C ARG A 88 6.51 -62.16 -13.22
N LEU A 89 6.94 -62.89 -12.18
CA LEU A 89 6.98 -62.39 -10.80
C LEU A 89 7.82 -61.13 -10.66
N TYR A 90 9.01 -61.08 -11.29
CA TYR A 90 9.87 -59.88 -11.24
C TYR A 90 9.19 -58.64 -11.83
N PHE A 91 8.51 -58.78 -12.97
CA PHE A 91 7.83 -57.65 -13.60
C PHE A 91 6.52 -57.29 -12.90
N GLU A 92 5.78 -58.27 -12.37
CA GLU A 92 4.62 -58.03 -11.51
C GLU A 92 5.02 -57.20 -10.28
N GLU A 93 6.05 -57.60 -9.54
CA GLU A 93 6.56 -56.86 -8.37
C GLU A 93 7.06 -55.46 -8.76
N LYS A 94 7.79 -55.34 -9.88
CA LYS A 94 8.28 -54.06 -10.36
C LYS A 94 7.14 -53.11 -10.75
N MET A 95 6.09 -53.63 -11.39
CA MET A 95 4.90 -52.86 -11.76
C MET A 95 4.16 -52.42 -10.50
N GLU A 96 3.91 -53.33 -9.54
CA GLU A 96 3.27 -53.01 -8.27
C GLU A 96 4.02 -51.91 -7.51
N ARG A 97 5.35 -51.98 -7.46
CA ARG A 97 6.17 -50.93 -6.83
C ARG A 97 6.02 -49.58 -7.53
N ILE A 98 6.03 -49.55 -8.85
CA ILE A 98 5.85 -48.31 -9.63
C ILE A 98 4.45 -47.74 -9.41
N GLU A 99 3.42 -48.60 -9.42
CA GLU A 99 2.04 -48.21 -9.17
C GLU A 99 1.87 -47.67 -7.74
N ALA A 100 2.44 -48.33 -6.73
CA ALA A 100 2.41 -47.87 -5.35
C ALA A 100 3.13 -46.51 -5.17
N GLU A 101 4.29 -46.33 -5.81
CA GLU A 101 5.01 -45.06 -5.78
C GLU A 101 4.23 -43.94 -6.48
N ALA A 102 3.63 -44.23 -7.64
CA ALA A 102 2.77 -43.30 -8.35
C ALA A 102 1.53 -42.91 -7.52
N MET A 103 0.87 -43.87 -6.89
CA MET A 103 -0.28 -43.61 -6.01
C MET A 103 0.12 -42.71 -4.84
N LYS A 104 1.25 -42.98 -4.19
CA LYS A 104 1.75 -42.14 -3.09
C LYS A 104 2.09 -40.72 -3.55
N GLN A 105 2.70 -40.57 -4.73
CA GLN A 105 2.97 -39.25 -5.29
C GLN A 105 1.67 -38.48 -5.58
N VAL A 106 0.66 -39.13 -6.16
CA VAL A 106 -0.66 -38.53 -6.39
C VAL A 106 -1.28 -38.09 -5.07
N GLU A 107 -1.33 -38.96 -4.06
CA GLU A 107 -1.91 -38.64 -2.74
C GLU A 107 -1.21 -37.44 -2.08
N THR A 108 0.13 -37.43 -2.07
CA THR A 108 0.89 -36.30 -1.50
C THR A 108 0.62 -34.98 -2.24
N MET A 109 0.49 -35.02 -3.57
CA MET A 109 0.16 -33.86 -4.38
C MET A 109 -1.28 -33.39 -4.17
N GLU A 110 -2.24 -34.30 -4.04
CA GLU A 110 -3.63 -34.00 -3.72
C GLU A 110 -3.77 -33.33 -2.35
N VAL A 111 -3.12 -33.88 -1.31
CA VAL A 111 -3.12 -33.30 0.04
C VAL A 111 -2.51 -31.90 0.02
N ARG A 112 -1.38 -31.70 -0.68
CA ARG A 112 -0.75 -30.39 -0.81
C ARG A 112 -1.63 -29.40 -1.56
N SER A 113 -2.25 -29.83 -2.65
CA SER A 113 -3.18 -29.01 -3.44
C SER A 113 -4.38 -28.57 -2.61
N LYS A 114 -4.99 -29.50 -1.88
CA LYS A 114 -6.12 -29.23 -0.99
C LYS A 114 -5.78 -28.20 0.09
N LYS A 115 -4.64 -28.38 0.78
CA LYS A 115 -4.16 -27.41 1.79
C LYS A 115 -3.95 -26.03 1.18
N SER A 116 -3.34 -25.96 -0.01
CA SER A 116 -3.13 -24.68 -0.71
C SER A 116 -4.46 -24.00 -1.06
N LEU A 117 -5.46 -24.78 -1.51
CA LEU A 117 -6.79 -24.25 -1.85
C LEU A 117 -7.52 -23.70 -0.61
N GLU A 118 -7.45 -24.43 0.51
CA GLU A 118 -8.02 -24.01 1.79
C GLU A 118 -7.35 -22.71 2.29
N GLU A 119 -6.03 -22.60 2.17
CA GLU A 119 -5.30 -21.37 2.50
C GLU A 119 -5.67 -20.19 1.59
N CYS A 120 -5.79 -20.42 0.28
CA CYS A 120 -6.26 -19.41 -0.67
C CYS A 120 -7.65 -18.91 -0.29
N SER A 121 -8.62 -19.81 -0.07
CA SER A 121 -9.98 -19.46 0.35
C SER A 121 -10.00 -18.66 1.66
N ARG A 122 -9.17 -19.06 2.64
CA ARG A 122 -9.03 -18.33 3.91
C ARG A 122 -8.45 -16.92 3.70
N LEU A 123 -7.45 -16.78 2.84
CA LEU A 123 -6.83 -15.49 2.53
C LEU A 123 -7.79 -14.58 1.76
N GLU A 124 -8.55 -15.11 0.80
CA GLU A 124 -9.59 -14.39 0.07
C GLU A 124 -10.69 -13.88 1.01
N HIS A 125 -11.16 -14.71 1.94
CA HIS A 125 -12.12 -14.28 2.94
C HIS A 125 -11.58 -13.14 3.82
N ARG A 126 -10.35 -13.29 4.33
CA ARG A 126 -9.68 -12.25 5.14
C ARG A 126 -9.49 -10.95 4.36
N LEU A 127 -9.09 -11.04 3.09
CA LEU A 127 -8.94 -9.89 2.19
C LEU A 127 -10.29 -9.19 1.99
N GLY A 128 -11.36 -9.95 1.80
CA GLY A 128 -12.71 -9.42 1.66
C GLY A 128 -13.18 -8.66 2.90
N VAL A 129 -12.93 -9.19 4.11
CA VAL A 129 -13.25 -8.50 5.37
C VAL A 129 -12.43 -7.22 5.52
N ALA A 130 -11.10 -7.30 5.37
CA ALA A 130 -10.21 -6.15 5.48
C ALA A 130 -10.56 -5.04 4.47
N THR A 131 -10.98 -5.41 3.26
CA THR A 131 -11.40 -4.45 2.22
C THR A 131 -12.66 -3.68 2.63
N ARG A 132 -13.65 -4.36 3.22
CA ARG A 132 -14.89 -3.72 3.71
C ARG A 132 -14.63 -2.78 4.89
N GLU A 133 -13.77 -3.21 5.82
CA GLU A 133 -13.34 -2.38 6.95
C GLU A 133 -12.59 -1.13 6.46
N ARG A 134 -11.64 -1.30 5.53
CA ARG A 134 -10.91 -0.20 4.90
C ARG A 134 -11.85 0.82 4.26
N GLN A 135 -12.82 0.37 3.45
CA GLN A 135 -13.79 1.25 2.81
C GLN A 135 -14.66 2.01 3.84
N THR A 136 -15.00 1.37 4.95
CA THR A 136 -15.78 2.01 6.02
C THR A 136 -14.98 3.11 6.72
N ILE A 137 -13.71 2.83 7.03
CA ILE A 137 -12.80 3.81 7.64
C ILE A 137 -12.53 4.96 6.67
N GLU A 138 -12.30 4.67 5.39
CA GLU A 138 -12.08 5.67 4.34
C GLU A 138 -13.26 6.64 4.19
N LYS A 139 -14.50 6.14 4.23
CA LYS A 139 -15.72 6.97 4.27
C LYS A 139 -15.80 7.86 5.51
N LYS A 140 -15.39 7.35 6.68
CA LYS A 140 -15.36 8.16 7.92
C LYS A 140 -14.27 9.23 7.87
N CYS A 141 -13.08 8.89 7.38
CA CYS A 141 -11.96 9.82 7.21
C CYS A 141 -12.31 10.95 6.25
N THR A 142 -12.90 10.63 5.10
CA THR A 142 -13.35 11.64 4.13
C THR A 142 -14.44 12.54 4.73
N GLN A 143 -15.44 11.99 5.42
CA GLN A 143 -16.45 12.79 6.12
C GLN A 143 -15.86 13.70 7.19
N MET A 144 -14.90 13.22 7.98
CA MET A 144 -14.24 14.01 9.02
C MET A 144 -13.37 15.12 8.41
N SER A 145 -12.66 14.82 7.33
CA SER A 145 -11.86 15.80 6.58
C SER A 145 -12.73 16.93 6.05
N LEU A 146 -13.90 16.63 5.47
CA LEU A 146 -14.85 17.65 5.02
C LEU A 146 -15.36 18.53 6.17
N LYS A 147 -15.62 17.96 7.35
CA LYS A 147 -16.02 18.74 8.54
C LYS A 147 -14.89 19.64 9.03
N LEU A 148 -13.65 19.14 9.02
CA LEU A 148 -12.48 19.92 9.42
C LEU A 148 -12.24 21.11 8.51
N VAL A 149 -12.37 20.93 7.19
CA VAL A 149 -12.25 22.04 6.23
C VAL A 149 -13.32 23.10 6.51
N LYS A 150 -14.59 22.70 6.66
CA LYS A 150 -15.67 23.64 6.99
C LYS A 150 -15.43 24.43 8.28
N LEU A 151 -15.01 23.74 9.35
CA LEU A 151 -14.71 24.40 10.62
C LEU A 151 -13.50 25.32 10.52
N ALA A 152 -12.52 25.00 9.66
CA ALA A 152 -11.37 25.86 9.41
C ALA A 152 -11.78 27.13 8.66
N ASP A 153 -12.68 27.01 7.68
CA ASP A 153 -13.25 28.14 6.94
C ASP A 153 -14.07 29.04 7.88
N GLU A 154 -15.01 28.47 8.65
CA GLU A 154 -15.83 29.20 9.63
C GLU A 154 -14.97 29.92 10.69
N LEU A 155 -13.88 29.30 11.14
CA LEU A 155 -12.93 29.93 12.06
C LEU A 155 -12.15 31.07 11.39
N GLY A 156 -11.87 30.96 10.09
CA GLY A 156 -11.26 32.03 9.30
C GLY A 156 -12.17 33.25 9.23
N ASP A 157 -13.43 33.04 8.85
CA ASP A 157 -14.45 34.08 8.75
C ASP A 157 -14.67 34.78 10.10
N GLU A 158 -14.78 34.02 11.20
CA GLU A 158 -14.92 34.58 12.55
C GLU A 158 -13.70 35.41 12.97
N LYS A 159 -12.49 34.97 12.61
CA LYS A 159 -11.27 35.75 12.90
C LYS A 159 -11.26 37.07 12.12
N GLU A 160 -11.65 37.06 10.85
CA GLU A 160 -11.72 38.27 10.03
C GLU A 160 -12.81 39.23 10.54
N MET A 161 -13.97 38.70 10.91
CA MET A 161 -15.05 39.48 11.53
C MET A 161 -14.61 40.09 12.87
N ASN A 162 -13.94 39.32 13.72
CA ASN A 162 -13.40 39.80 15.00
C ASN A 162 -12.35 40.90 14.78
N HIS A 163 -11.49 40.75 13.78
CA HIS A 163 -10.51 41.76 13.41
C HIS A 163 -11.18 43.06 12.98
N GLY A 164 -12.17 43.00 12.07
CA GLY A 164 -12.93 44.16 11.61
C GLY A 164 -13.69 44.88 12.73
N LEU A 165 -14.30 44.12 13.64
CA LEU A 165 -14.99 44.67 14.82
C LEU A 165 -14.02 45.41 15.75
N ARG A 166 -12.82 44.86 16.01
CA ARG A 166 -11.80 45.51 16.84
C ARG A 166 -11.28 46.79 16.21
N ASP A 167 -11.05 46.79 14.91
CA ASP A 167 -10.60 47.97 14.17
C ASP A 167 -11.68 49.06 14.19
N ASN A 168 -12.95 48.68 14.04
CA ASN A 168 -14.08 49.61 14.15
C ASN A 168 -14.20 50.17 15.57
N GLN A 169 -14.10 49.31 16.60
CA GLN A 169 -14.10 49.71 18.00
C GLN A 169 -12.98 50.72 18.28
N ARG A 170 -11.78 50.49 17.75
CA ARG A 170 -10.64 51.40 17.90
C ARG A 170 -10.91 52.77 17.27
N LYS A 171 -11.43 52.79 16.03
CA LYS A 171 -11.82 54.04 15.35
C LYS A 171 -12.84 54.84 16.16
N TRP A 172 -13.81 54.16 16.78
CA TRP A 172 -14.79 54.83 17.63
C TRP A 172 -14.19 55.33 18.94
N GLN A 173 -13.32 54.56 19.58
CA GLN A 173 -12.58 55.01 20.77
C GLN A 173 -11.76 56.27 20.47
N ASP A 174 -11.04 56.29 19.34
CA ASP A 174 -10.26 57.46 18.91
C ASP A 174 -11.17 58.68 18.67
N LYS A 175 -12.33 58.48 18.02
CA LYS A 175 -13.29 59.55 17.77
C LYS A 175 -13.92 60.10 19.04
N VAL A 176 -14.27 59.22 19.99
CA VAL A 176 -14.79 59.63 21.31
C VAL A 176 -13.73 60.43 22.06
N ALA A 177 -12.47 59.97 22.09
CA ALA A 177 -11.38 60.68 22.75
C ALA A 177 -11.13 62.08 22.13
N LEU A 178 -11.21 62.20 20.80
CA LEU A 178 -11.11 63.50 20.12
C LEU A 178 -12.26 64.44 20.51
N LEU A 179 -13.50 63.95 20.50
CA LEU A 179 -14.67 64.74 20.87
C LEU A 179 -14.62 65.17 22.35
N GLU A 180 -14.18 64.29 23.25
CA GLU A 180 -13.97 64.62 24.67
C GLU A 180 -12.91 65.71 24.85
N ALA A 181 -11.81 65.65 24.10
CA ALA A 181 -10.77 66.68 24.12
C ALA A 181 -11.27 68.03 23.57
N ASP A 182 -12.05 68.01 22.49
CA ASP A 182 -12.65 69.22 21.92
C ASP A 182 -13.68 69.85 22.87
N LEU A 183 -14.50 69.03 23.52
CA LEU A 183 -15.49 69.48 24.51
C LEU A 183 -14.78 70.12 25.71
N ALA A 184 -13.73 69.49 26.23
CA ALA A 184 -12.91 70.05 27.30
C ALA A 184 -12.23 71.38 26.91
N ARG A 185 -11.78 71.52 25.65
CA ARG A 185 -11.23 72.77 25.13
C ARG A 185 -12.29 73.87 25.07
N LYS A 186 -13.49 73.54 24.57
CA LYS A 186 -14.61 74.48 24.49
C LYS A 186 -15.10 74.90 25.87
N ASP A 187 -15.16 73.99 26.84
CA ASP A 187 -15.50 74.33 28.23
C ASP A 187 -14.49 75.29 28.87
N LYS A 188 -13.19 75.12 28.58
CA LYS A 188 -12.16 76.10 29.01
C LYS A 188 -12.36 77.46 28.37
N GLU A 189 -12.58 77.52 27.06
CA GLU A 189 -12.85 78.77 26.33
C GLU A 189 -14.09 79.48 26.90
N ILE A 190 -15.16 78.71 27.18
CA ILE A 190 -16.36 79.24 27.83
C ILE A 190 -16.07 79.75 29.25
N SER A 191 -15.24 79.05 30.03
CA SER A 191 -14.85 79.52 31.37
C SER A 191 -14.06 80.82 31.30
N GLU A 192 -13.06 80.91 30.42
CA GLU A 192 -12.25 82.12 30.20
C GLU A 192 -13.12 83.30 29.77
N LEU A 193 -14.04 83.10 28.81
CA LEU A 193 -14.99 84.12 28.37
C LEU A 193 -15.95 84.54 29.50
N ARG A 194 -16.40 83.59 30.34
CA ARG A 194 -17.24 83.90 31.50
C ARG A 194 -16.49 84.71 32.55
N ASP A 195 -15.22 84.39 32.81
CA ASP A 195 -14.38 85.14 33.73
C ASP A 195 -14.10 86.54 33.19
N GLN A 196 -13.82 86.70 31.90
CA GLN A 196 -13.72 88.01 31.24
C GLN A 196 -15.01 88.82 31.37
N LEU A 197 -16.18 88.20 31.18
CA LEU A 197 -17.47 88.86 31.37
C LEU A 197 -17.69 89.28 32.83
N ARG A 198 -17.26 88.46 33.79
CA ARG A 198 -17.31 88.80 35.23
C ARG A 198 -16.41 90.00 35.53
N ASP A 199 -15.19 90.02 35.00
CA ASP A 199 -14.25 91.13 35.18
C ASP A 199 -14.78 92.43 34.56
N LEU A 200 -15.39 92.35 33.37
CA LEU A 200 -16.03 93.50 32.71
C LEU A 200 -17.25 94.00 33.50
N MET A 201 -18.08 93.10 34.01
CA MET A 201 -19.18 93.48 34.90
C MET A 201 -18.67 94.16 36.17
N PHE A 202 -17.64 93.60 36.81
CA PHE A 202 -17.02 94.19 38.01
C PHE A 202 -16.43 95.56 37.70
N PHE A 203 -15.75 95.74 36.58
CA PHE A 203 -15.23 97.04 36.15
C PHE A 203 -16.35 98.06 35.91
N LEU A 204 -17.44 97.67 35.25
CA LEU A 204 -18.60 98.55 35.03
C LEU A 204 -19.28 98.93 36.34
N GLU A 205 -19.45 97.96 37.25
CA GLU A 205 -20.05 98.18 38.56
C GLU A 205 -19.15 99.09 39.43
N ALA A 206 -17.83 98.87 39.45
CA ALA A 206 -16.85 99.73 40.12
C ALA A 206 -16.86 101.16 39.53
N LYS A 207 -16.98 101.31 38.21
CA LYS A 207 -17.10 102.62 37.56
C LYS A 207 -18.41 103.31 37.94
N GLN A 208 -19.51 102.56 38.03
CA GLN A 208 -20.82 103.10 38.41
C GLN A 208 -20.87 103.47 39.90
N THR A 209 -20.29 102.67 40.79
CA THR A 209 -20.17 103.00 42.22
C THR A 209 -19.28 104.22 42.43
N LEU A 210 -18.13 104.32 41.75
CA LEU A 210 -17.27 105.50 41.77
C LEU A 210 -18.00 106.77 41.27
N ALA A 211 -18.84 106.65 40.24
CA ALA A 211 -19.66 107.76 39.74
C ALA A 211 -20.83 108.13 40.65
N SER A 212 -21.36 107.18 41.45
CA SER A 212 -22.45 107.41 42.41
C SER A 212 -21.98 107.84 43.80
N THR A 213 -20.68 107.75 44.08
CA THR A 213 -20.07 108.12 45.37
C THR A 213 -19.67 109.59 45.34
N THR A 214 -19.92 110.32 46.43
CA THR A 214 -19.71 111.77 46.56
C THR A 214 -18.25 112.19 46.36
N GLU A 215 -17.99 113.37 45.76
CA GLU A 215 -16.65 113.90 45.38
C GLU A 215 -15.55 113.80 46.47
N ALA A 216 -15.90 113.76 47.75
CA ALA A 216 -14.95 113.70 48.87
C ALA A 216 -14.24 112.35 49.06
N THR A 217 -14.81 111.24 48.60
CA THR A 217 -14.19 109.89 48.72
C THR A 217 -13.47 109.46 47.45
N GLN A 218 -13.62 110.22 46.36
CA GLN A 218 -13.01 109.94 45.07
C GLN A 218 -11.49 110.18 45.07
N GLN A 219 -11.00 111.09 45.91
CA GLN A 219 -9.57 111.39 46.07
C GLN A 219 -8.84 110.36 46.97
N GLU A 220 -9.46 109.83 48.03
CA GLU A 220 -8.81 108.83 48.90
C GLU A 220 -8.65 107.45 48.24
N ILE A 221 -9.56 107.08 47.32
CA ILE A 221 -9.50 105.80 46.60
C ILE A 221 -8.45 105.84 45.48
N GLN A 222 -8.17 107.03 44.91
CA GLN A 222 -7.17 107.19 43.84
C GLN A 222 -5.72 106.99 44.34
N ASP A 223 -5.46 107.19 45.64
CA ASP A 223 -4.16 107.01 46.30
C ASP A 223 -4.02 105.68 47.08
N GLY A 224 -4.99 104.77 46.96
CA GLY A 224 -5.00 103.49 47.69
C GLY A 224 -4.06 102.41 47.11
N GLN A 225 -3.01 102.04 47.84
CA GLN A 225 -2.06 100.98 47.46
C GLN A 225 -2.54 99.57 47.91
N ILE A 226 -2.73 98.64 46.97
CA ILE A 226 -3.13 97.25 47.25
C ILE A 226 -1.89 96.35 47.39
N ILE A 227 -1.72 95.70 48.55
CA ILE A 227 -0.67 94.71 48.81
C ILE A 227 -1.31 93.31 48.88
N VAL A 228 -0.98 92.44 47.93
CA VAL A 228 -1.42 91.04 47.90
C VAL A 228 -0.32 90.15 48.48
N GLN A 229 -0.60 89.44 49.59
CA GLN A 229 0.31 88.43 50.15
C GLN A 229 0.12 87.07 49.45
N PRO A 230 1.20 86.30 49.17
CA PRO A 230 1.12 85.04 48.46
C PRO A 230 0.68 83.85 49.36
N PRO A 231 -0.09 82.87 48.84
CA PRO A 231 -0.47 81.68 49.58
C PRO A 231 0.64 80.62 49.61
N THR A 232 0.77 79.94 50.75
CA THR A 232 1.75 78.88 51.04
C THR A 232 1.34 77.54 50.40
N ALA A 233 2.26 76.90 49.67
CA ALA A 233 2.05 75.60 49.03
C ALA A 233 2.45 74.44 49.96
N SER A 234 1.54 73.50 50.24
CA SER A 234 1.84 72.21 50.86
C SER A 234 1.69 71.08 49.84
N GLY A 235 2.82 70.57 49.37
CA GLY A 235 2.88 69.38 48.51
C GLY A 235 2.99 68.10 49.33
N HIS A 236 2.16 67.09 49.02
CA HIS A 236 2.39 65.71 49.41
C HIS A 236 2.57 64.85 48.16
N ALA A 237 3.81 64.42 47.94
CA ALA A 237 4.19 63.49 46.88
C ALA A 237 4.21 62.05 47.44
N GLY A 238 3.28 61.21 46.99
CA GLY A 238 3.29 59.77 47.23
C GLY A 238 3.56 58.99 45.95
N LYS A 239 4.80 58.54 45.74
CA LYS A 239 5.16 57.55 44.70
C LYS A 239 5.16 56.15 45.32
N LYS A 240 4.30 55.23 44.86
CA LYS A 240 4.44 53.78 45.09
C LYS A 240 4.95 53.09 43.82
N ALA A 241 6.04 52.36 43.99
CA ALA A 241 6.73 51.58 42.98
C ALA A 241 5.99 50.28 42.61
N ARG A 242 6.19 49.88 41.36
CA ARG A 242 5.54 48.81 40.61
C ARG A 242 6.24 47.47 40.82
N LYS A 243 5.49 46.43 41.19
CA LYS A 243 5.94 45.04 41.40
C LYS A 243 6.21 44.38 40.04
N LYS A 244 7.37 43.73 39.90
CA LYS A 244 7.83 42.98 38.72
C LYS A 244 7.61 41.49 39.00
N THR A 245 6.86 40.80 38.15
CA THR A 245 6.71 39.34 38.13
C THR A 245 7.36 38.80 36.86
N ARG A 246 8.17 37.75 37.03
CA ARG A 246 8.50 36.76 36.01
C ARG A 246 8.51 35.42 36.70
#